data_AF-A0A2E7ELR7-F1
#
_entry.id   AF-A0A2E7ELR7-F1
#
_cell.length_a   1.000
_cell.length_b   1.000
_cell.length_c   1.000
_cell.angle_alpha   90.00
_cell.angle_beta   90.00
_cell.angle_gamma   90.00
#
_symmetry.space_group_name_H-M   'P 1'
#
loop_
_entity.id
_entity.type
_entity.pdbx_description
1 polymer ?
#
loop_
_entity_poly.entity_id
_entity_poly.type
_entity_poly.pdbx_seq_one_letter_code
_entity_poly.pdbx_strand_id
1 'polypeptide(L)'
;MIRWKYVVPRLLGIAAIVGFVCIALGPLTRLLLVFGGQAATGARVDVQHVEVDLLKSQVTVSGLQVADPNREHQNLFEADRIELDIDTQSAFRKKFVVHEGRLTGLHIQSGRTESGALTDAAGGDSGSVFSAAKDRSEQWIDSTVDMLEQDVWDELQTVQLSQELRQRWPLEYDRLRQRAKRIEVQGHQLKNAVERISERPLDNLQAIPPTLGRIDGLHAEIVDAEKELQRLSAQIELDQSAMIQAKQHDEVFLREKLHLNALDAESLNEYLLGPVWANRLRTTLAWVEYSRQITSASTSEEIPVDERGISVIFPGYHASPDFLIRRLLLEGGGTANGNPFAFSGEMKHLTHQSQRHDAPTSLHLEATGALRLTADVTLDRRHAVPQDRFLIDIPAMDQSEQILGNPQKIAMRIAPGSVSIRADLRAEGDELDGQIVIEQANLSIEPSLGAEYARYLTGDRLGRLREIDRFQARVFLVGSLRQPRWRLESNLGEQIAEAVNAAVRDELAARQQQWMDRGKQEADREIARIQDQFVRENRELLEALEIGDAQLDVLRQQLQVGIDSPQEIIGRGRQLLDMFQ
;
A
#
# COMPACT_ATOMS: atom_id res chain seq x y z
N MET A 1 -64.91 9.07 72.48
CA MET A 1 -65.58 8.01 71.69
C MET A 1 -65.27 8.23 70.21
N ILE A 2 -64.50 7.34 69.58
CA ILE A 2 -64.26 7.38 68.13
C ILE A 2 -65.56 7.01 67.40
N ARG A 3 -65.99 7.82 66.43
CA ARG A 3 -67.16 7.53 65.59
C ARG A 3 -66.79 6.47 64.55
N TRP A 4 -66.78 5.20 64.96
CA TRP A 4 -66.38 4.06 64.12
C TRP A 4 -67.12 3.96 62.78
N LYS A 5 -68.40 4.36 62.72
CA LYS A 5 -69.18 4.45 61.47
C LYS A 5 -68.60 5.42 60.42
N TYR A 6 -67.77 6.37 60.82
CA TYR A 6 -67.14 7.37 59.95
C TYR A 6 -65.66 7.08 59.65
N VAL A 7 -64.99 6.37 60.56
CA VAL A 7 -63.57 6.03 60.45
C VAL A 7 -63.35 4.79 59.59
N VAL A 8 -64.17 3.74 59.79
CA VAL A 8 -64.06 2.47 59.04
C VAL A 8 -64.13 2.67 57.52
N PRO A 9 -65.14 3.34 56.93
CA PRO A 9 -65.22 3.48 55.47
C PRO A 9 -64.06 4.31 54.88
N ARG A 10 -63.50 5.26 55.64
CA ARG A 10 -62.32 6.02 55.19
C ARG A 10 -61.04 5.21 55.25
N LEU A 11 -60.85 4.43 56.31
CA LEU A 11 -59.70 3.52 56.39
C LEU A 11 -59.77 2.49 55.27
N LEU A 12 -60.97 1.97 54.97
CA LEU A 12 -61.20 1.07 53.83
C LEU A 12 -60.92 1.75 52.49
N GLY A 13 -61.36 3.00 52.32
CA GLY A 13 -61.05 3.80 51.13
C GLY A 13 -59.55 4.08 50.97
N ILE A 14 -58.85 4.47 52.03
CA ILE A 14 -57.39 4.68 52.03
C ILE A 14 -56.67 3.36 51.73
N ALA A 15 -57.07 2.25 52.36
CA ALA A 15 -56.49 0.94 52.09
C ALA A 15 -56.72 0.48 50.65
N ALA A 16 -57.89 0.77 50.07
CA ALA A 16 -58.17 0.49 48.66
C ALA A 16 -57.31 1.36 47.72
N ILE A 17 -57.14 2.65 48.01
CA ILE A 17 -56.26 3.55 47.25
C ILE A 17 -54.81 3.09 47.34
N VAL A 18 -54.31 2.79 48.54
CA VAL A 18 -52.95 2.29 48.76
C VAL A 18 -52.75 0.95 48.04
N GLY A 19 -53.71 0.02 48.16
CA GLY A 19 -53.68 -1.26 47.45
C GLY A 19 -53.67 -1.09 45.93
N PHE A 20 -54.49 -0.18 45.39
CA PHE A 20 -54.50 0.15 43.96
C PHE A 20 -53.17 0.75 43.51
N VAL A 21 -52.61 1.71 44.27
CA VAL A 21 -51.31 2.31 43.97
C VAL A 21 -50.22 1.24 43.96
N CYS A 22 -50.17 0.36 44.97
CA CYS A 22 -49.19 -0.73 45.02
C CYS A 22 -49.29 -1.68 43.80
N ILE A 23 -50.50 -2.00 43.34
CA ILE A 23 -50.71 -2.87 42.17
C ILE A 23 -50.37 -2.14 40.87
N ALA A 24 -50.72 -0.87 40.74
CA ALA A 24 -50.54 -0.10 39.51
C ALA A 24 -49.10 0.38 39.29
N LEU A 25 -48.29 0.52 40.35
CA LEU A 25 -46.96 1.10 40.29
C LEU A 25 -45.99 0.30 39.39
N GLY A 26 -45.99 -1.03 39.48
CA GLY A 26 -45.15 -1.90 38.64
C GLY A 26 -45.44 -1.74 37.13
N PRO A 27 -46.69 -1.94 36.67
CA PRO A 27 -47.05 -1.73 35.26
C PRO A 27 -46.80 -0.30 34.74
N LEU A 28 -47.06 0.72 35.56
CA LEU A 28 -46.84 2.13 35.18
C LEU A 28 -45.36 2.46 35.04
N THR A 29 -44.53 2.02 36.00
CA THR A 29 -43.07 2.21 35.94
C THR A 29 -42.45 1.46 34.77
N ARG A 30 -42.92 0.25 34.46
CA ARG A 30 -42.53 -0.49 33.24
C ARG A 30 -42.79 0.33 31.97
N LEU A 31 -43.99 0.92 31.85
CA LEU A 31 -44.37 1.72 30.69
C LEU A 31 -43.49 2.97 30.57
N LEU A 32 -43.26 3.68 31.69
CA LEU A 32 -42.37 4.83 31.74
C LEU A 32 -40.92 4.48 31.37
N LEU A 33 -40.41 3.35 31.86
CA LEU A 33 -39.06 2.87 31.54
C LEU A 33 -38.91 2.53 30.05
N VAL A 34 -39.91 1.88 29.44
CA VAL A 34 -39.87 1.57 28.00
C VAL A 34 -39.92 2.84 27.16
N PHE A 35 -40.88 3.74 27.40
CA PHE A 35 -40.99 4.98 26.62
C PHE A 35 -39.80 5.93 26.84
N GLY A 36 -39.40 6.14 28.09
CA GLY A 36 -38.26 6.97 28.44
C GLY A 36 -36.94 6.39 27.92
N GLY A 37 -36.78 5.07 28.04
CA GLY A 37 -35.64 4.34 27.50
C GLY A 37 -35.54 4.50 25.98
N GLN A 38 -36.65 4.26 25.25
CA GLN A 38 -36.69 4.41 23.78
C GLN A 38 -36.40 5.84 23.32
N ALA A 39 -36.92 6.84 24.02
CA ALA A 39 -36.66 8.25 23.69
C ALA A 39 -35.20 8.66 23.95
N ALA A 40 -34.58 8.12 25.01
CA ALA A 40 -33.21 8.42 25.37
C ALA A 40 -32.18 7.69 24.51
N THR A 41 -32.46 6.43 24.13
CA THR A 41 -31.54 5.61 23.33
C THR A 41 -31.77 5.73 21.83
N GLY A 42 -32.94 6.23 21.41
CA GLY A 42 -33.38 6.18 20.01
C GLY A 42 -33.61 4.77 19.48
N ALA A 43 -33.62 3.75 20.36
CA ALA A 43 -33.65 2.34 19.99
C ALA A 43 -34.73 1.59 20.79
N ARG A 44 -35.19 0.45 20.28
CA ARG A 44 -36.20 -0.36 20.98
C ARG A 44 -35.68 -0.86 22.32
N VAL A 45 -36.36 -0.45 23.39
CA VAL A 45 -36.16 -0.96 24.76
C VAL A 45 -37.32 -1.88 25.12
N ASP A 46 -37.01 -3.09 25.56
CA ASP A 46 -37.97 -4.05 26.08
C ASP A 46 -37.67 -4.35 27.55
N VAL A 47 -38.72 -4.43 28.36
CA VAL A 47 -38.63 -4.76 29.79
C VAL A 47 -39.64 -5.87 30.08
N GLN A 48 -39.21 -6.97 30.68
CA GLN A 48 -40.09 -8.10 30.98
C GLN A 48 -41.01 -7.80 32.18
N HIS A 49 -40.43 -7.39 33.31
CA HIS A 49 -41.18 -7.15 34.55
C HIS A 49 -40.55 -6.02 35.38
N VAL A 50 -41.39 -5.28 36.12
CA VAL A 50 -40.94 -4.27 37.09
C VAL A 50 -41.74 -4.43 38.38
N GLU A 51 -41.01 -4.54 39.49
CA GLU A 51 -41.54 -4.62 40.84
C GLU A 51 -41.07 -3.40 41.65
N VAL A 52 -41.99 -2.79 42.40
CA VAL A 52 -41.70 -1.62 43.24
C VAL A 52 -42.13 -1.92 44.67
N ASP A 53 -41.16 -2.05 45.56
CA ASP A 53 -41.39 -2.22 47.00
C ASP A 53 -41.30 -0.85 47.68
N LEU A 54 -42.45 -0.24 47.93
CA LEU A 54 -42.56 1.07 48.60
C LEU A 54 -42.06 1.06 50.05
N LEU A 55 -42.13 -0.08 50.74
CA LEU A 55 -41.72 -0.17 52.15
C LEU A 55 -40.20 -0.22 52.28
N LYS A 56 -39.53 -0.91 51.34
CA LYS A 56 -38.08 -0.98 51.27
C LYS A 56 -37.46 0.13 50.40
N SER A 57 -38.29 0.95 49.75
CA SER A 57 -37.87 1.91 48.72
C SER A 57 -37.00 1.28 47.63
N GLN A 58 -37.34 0.06 47.22
CA GLN A 58 -36.58 -0.71 46.24
C GLN A 58 -37.35 -0.83 44.92
N VAL A 59 -36.65 -0.66 43.80
CA VAL A 59 -37.18 -0.92 42.46
C VAL A 59 -36.39 -2.07 41.83
N THR A 60 -37.08 -3.10 41.38
CA THR A 60 -36.47 -4.25 40.69
C THR A 60 -37.00 -4.31 39.26
N VAL A 61 -36.11 -4.29 38.28
CA VAL A 61 -36.42 -4.45 36.85
C VAL A 61 -35.82 -5.78 36.39
N SER A 62 -36.63 -6.62 35.76
CA SER A 62 -36.20 -7.92 35.24
C SER A 62 -36.32 -7.97 33.72
N GLY A 63 -35.33 -8.60 33.07
CA GLY A 63 -35.29 -8.81 31.62
C GLY A 63 -35.30 -7.50 30.83
N LEU A 64 -34.30 -6.65 31.06
CA LEU A 64 -34.09 -5.43 30.27
C LEU A 64 -33.29 -5.78 29.00
N GLN A 65 -33.78 -5.35 27.84
CA GLN A 65 -33.08 -5.50 26.56
C GLN A 65 -33.10 -4.17 25.81
N VAL A 66 -31.92 -3.70 25.40
CA VAL A 66 -31.77 -2.47 24.62
C VAL A 66 -31.22 -2.83 23.24
N ALA A 67 -31.94 -2.49 22.17
CA ALA A 67 -31.51 -2.76 20.80
C ALA A 67 -30.32 -1.91 20.36
N ASP A 68 -29.50 -2.44 19.44
CA ASP A 68 -28.47 -1.66 18.74
C ASP A 68 -29.12 -0.86 17.59
N PRO A 69 -29.06 0.49 17.60
CA PRO A 69 -29.64 1.31 16.53
C PRO A 69 -28.97 1.12 15.17
N ASN A 70 -27.74 0.57 15.13
CA ASN A 70 -26.99 0.33 13.89
C ASN A 70 -27.08 -1.13 13.41
N ARG A 71 -27.66 -2.05 14.20
CA ARG A 71 -27.77 -3.48 13.87
C ARG A 71 -29.11 -4.03 14.34
N GLU A 72 -30.06 -4.13 13.41
CA GLU A 72 -31.47 -4.45 13.68
C GLU A 72 -31.72 -5.76 14.47
N HIS A 73 -30.83 -6.74 14.39
CA HIS A 73 -30.98 -8.07 15.02
C HIS A 73 -30.04 -8.31 16.22
N GLN A 74 -29.47 -7.26 16.81
CA GLN A 74 -28.58 -7.38 17.97
C GLN A 74 -29.02 -6.45 19.11
N ASN A 75 -28.84 -6.94 20.34
CA ASN A 75 -28.93 -6.10 21.54
C ASN A 75 -27.63 -5.34 21.68
N LEU A 76 -27.71 -4.05 21.99
CA LEU A 76 -26.55 -3.28 22.45
C LEU A 76 -26.07 -3.86 23.79
N PHE A 77 -27.02 -4.04 24.72
CA PHE A 77 -26.83 -4.79 25.95
C PHE A 77 -28.17 -5.34 26.45
N GLU A 78 -28.10 -6.41 27.23
CA GLU A 78 -29.21 -7.00 27.98
C GLU A 78 -28.81 -7.21 29.44
N ALA A 79 -29.77 -7.09 30.35
CA ALA A 79 -29.57 -7.33 31.76
C ALA A 79 -30.71 -8.18 32.33
N ASP A 80 -30.36 -9.27 33.01
CA ASP A 80 -31.34 -10.16 33.62
C ASP A 80 -32.11 -9.46 34.75
N ARG A 81 -31.40 -8.70 35.60
CA ARG A 81 -32.00 -8.06 36.77
C ARG A 81 -31.24 -6.80 37.17
N ILE A 82 -32.00 -5.73 37.45
CA ILE A 82 -31.53 -4.46 37.99
C ILE A 82 -32.28 -4.20 39.29
N GLU A 83 -31.55 -4.01 40.37
CA GLU A 83 -32.09 -3.64 41.69
C GLU A 83 -31.60 -2.24 42.04
N LEU A 84 -32.49 -1.33 42.42
CA LEU A 84 -32.17 0.04 42.79
C LEU A 84 -32.72 0.34 44.18
N ASP A 85 -31.84 0.72 45.11
CA ASP A 85 -32.21 1.24 46.43
C ASP A 85 -32.38 2.77 46.37
N ILE A 86 -33.62 3.22 46.46
CA ILE A 86 -34.02 4.62 46.30
C ILE A 86 -33.93 5.36 47.63
N ASP A 87 -33.27 6.51 47.65
CA ASP A 87 -33.28 7.44 48.77
C ASP A 87 -34.67 8.05 48.95
N THR A 88 -35.41 7.55 49.94
CA THR A 88 -36.78 8.00 50.22
C THR A 88 -36.83 9.50 50.55
N GLN A 89 -35.81 10.05 51.24
CA GLN A 89 -35.80 11.47 51.60
C GLN A 89 -35.65 12.36 50.37
N SER A 90 -34.86 11.91 49.39
CA SER A 90 -34.72 12.57 48.10
C SER A 90 -35.97 12.40 47.24
N ALA A 91 -36.61 11.23 47.26
CA ALA A 91 -37.86 10.97 46.54
C ALA A 91 -39.01 11.91 46.97
N PHE A 92 -39.15 12.19 48.28
CA PHE A 92 -40.13 13.18 48.77
C PHE A 92 -39.86 14.61 48.26
N ARG A 93 -38.61 14.91 47.88
CA ARG A 93 -38.20 16.18 47.27
C ARG A 93 -38.26 16.14 45.73
N LYS A 94 -38.95 15.15 45.15
CA LYS A 94 -39.05 14.90 43.70
C LYS A 94 -37.69 14.62 43.04
N LYS A 95 -36.71 14.12 43.79
CA LYS A 95 -35.39 13.73 43.28
C LYS A 95 -35.27 12.21 43.23
N PHE A 96 -34.81 11.68 42.12
CA PHE A 96 -34.51 10.27 41.94
C PHE A 96 -33.04 10.01 42.28
N VAL A 97 -32.78 9.66 43.54
CA VAL A 97 -31.42 9.36 44.01
C VAL A 97 -31.36 7.89 44.40
N VAL A 98 -30.42 7.16 43.81
CA VAL A 98 -30.14 5.76 44.13
C VAL A 98 -28.90 5.72 45.02
N HIS A 99 -29.00 5.11 46.20
CA HIS A 99 -27.87 4.92 47.10
C HIS A 99 -26.94 3.82 46.58
N GLU A 100 -27.51 2.65 46.33
CA GLU A 100 -26.82 1.51 45.75
C GLU A 100 -27.75 0.85 44.72
N GLY A 101 -27.23 0.63 43.51
CA GLY A 101 -27.85 -0.22 42.52
C GLY A 101 -27.03 -1.48 42.30
N ARG A 102 -27.67 -2.57 41.87
CA ARG A 102 -27.01 -3.78 41.41
C ARG A 102 -27.60 -4.21 40.08
N LEU A 103 -26.75 -4.43 39.10
CA LEU A 103 -27.12 -4.95 37.79
C LEU A 103 -26.43 -6.29 37.62
N THR A 104 -27.21 -7.36 37.48
CA THR A 104 -26.74 -8.74 37.33
C THR A 104 -27.17 -9.33 36.00
N GLY A 105 -26.35 -10.22 35.46
CA GLY A 105 -26.63 -10.88 34.17
C GLY A 105 -26.51 -9.93 33.00
N LEU A 106 -25.54 -9.01 33.06
CA LEU A 106 -25.24 -8.13 31.93
C LEU A 106 -24.58 -8.93 30.80
N HIS A 107 -25.19 -8.93 29.63
CA HIS A 107 -24.61 -9.46 28.41
C HIS A 107 -24.54 -8.36 27.35
N ILE A 108 -23.43 -8.32 26.62
CA ILE A 108 -23.14 -7.33 25.58
C ILE A 108 -23.20 -8.03 24.22
N GLN A 109 -23.83 -7.40 23.22
CA GLN A 109 -23.96 -7.92 21.85
C GLN A 109 -24.64 -9.31 21.73
N SER A 110 -25.71 -9.55 22.48
CA SER A 110 -26.54 -10.76 22.31
C SER A 110 -27.43 -10.68 21.05
N GLY A 111 -27.77 -11.84 20.47
CA GLY A 111 -28.65 -11.91 19.30
C GLY A 111 -30.12 -11.71 19.67
N ARG A 112 -30.87 -10.96 18.87
CA ARG A 112 -32.33 -10.74 19.05
C ARG A 112 -33.14 -11.53 18.03
N THR A 113 -34.28 -12.08 18.46
CA THR A 113 -35.26 -12.73 17.57
C THR A 113 -36.20 -11.75 16.86
N GLU A 114 -36.39 -10.54 17.41
CA GLU A 114 -37.23 -9.48 16.84
C GLU A 114 -36.38 -8.25 16.47
N SER A 115 -36.71 -7.60 15.34
CA SER A 115 -36.02 -6.39 14.88
C SER A 115 -36.17 -5.23 15.88
N GLY A 116 -35.06 -4.55 16.17
CA GLY A 116 -34.95 -3.45 17.11
C GLY A 116 -35.00 -2.04 16.50
N ALA A 117 -35.21 -1.92 15.19
CA ALA A 117 -35.19 -0.65 14.48
C ALA A 117 -36.40 0.24 14.83
N LEU A 118 -36.13 1.47 15.23
CA LEU A 118 -37.07 2.59 15.22
C LEU A 118 -36.63 3.52 14.08
N THR A 119 -37.58 3.92 13.23
CA THR A 119 -37.46 4.61 11.91
C THR A 119 -36.11 5.28 11.55
N ASP A 120 -35.55 4.87 10.40
CA ASP A 120 -34.43 5.44 9.62
C ASP A 120 -33.35 6.24 10.37
N ALA A 121 -32.49 5.53 11.11
CA ALA A 121 -31.16 6.02 11.40
C ALA A 121 -30.28 5.85 10.15
N ALA A 122 -30.08 6.97 9.42
CA ALA A 122 -29.16 7.02 8.29
C ALA A 122 -27.77 6.57 8.75
N GLY A 123 -27.33 5.42 8.27
CA GLY A 123 -25.96 4.95 8.41
C GLY A 123 -25.03 5.99 7.80
N GLY A 124 -24.37 6.76 8.67
CA GLY A 124 -23.33 7.68 8.29
C GLY A 124 -22.17 6.88 7.72
N ASP A 125 -22.12 6.79 6.39
CA ASP A 125 -20.97 6.32 5.65
C ASP A 125 -19.84 7.33 5.89
N SER A 126 -19.11 7.12 6.98
CA SER A 126 -17.86 7.83 7.27
C SER A 126 -16.84 7.27 6.30
N GLY A 127 -16.79 7.91 5.13
CA GLY A 127 -15.96 7.54 3.99
C GLY A 127 -14.56 7.09 4.42
N SER A 128 -14.20 5.91 3.90
CA SER A 128 -12.93 5.20 4.08
C SER A 128 -11.74 6.09 4.44
N VAL A 129 -11.46 6.22 5.73
CA VAL A 129 -10.24 6.87 6.26
C VAL A 129 -8.97 6.10 5.83
N PHE A 130 -9.11 4.87 5.31
CA PHE A 130 -8.02 3.94 4.97
C PHE A 130 -7.78 3.75 3.45
N SER A 131 -8.47 4.48 2.56
CA SER A 131 -8.39 4.16 1.12
C SER A 131 -7.14 4.73 0.46
N ALA A 132 -6.77 5.99 0.75
CA ALA A 132 -5.75 6.68 -0.04
C ALA A 132 -4.35 6.04 0.04
N ALA A 133 -3.88 5.59 1.21
CA ALA A 133 -2.57 4.93 1.28
C ALA A 133 -2.64 3.46 0.86
N LYS A 134 -3.75 2.77 1.12
CA LYS A 134 -4.00 1.43 0.58
C LYS A 134 -3.92 1.43 -0.95
N ASP A 135 -4.62 2.36 -1.61
CA ASP A 135 -4.63 2.49 -3.07
C ASP A 135 -3.23 2.79 -3.61
N ARG A 136 -2.45 3.64 -2.91
CA ARG A 136 -1.05 3.92 -3.27
C ARG A 136 -0.16 2.67 -3.18
N SER A 137 -0.28 1.88 -2.12
CA SER A 137 0.47 0.63 -1.99
C SER A 137 0.07 -0.39 -3.03
N GLU A 138 -1.22 -0.53 -3.33
CA GLU A 138 -1.69 -1.41 -4.41
C GLU A 138 -1.14 -0.97 -5.77
N GLN A 139 -1.18 0.33 -6.07
CA GLN A 139 -0.60 0.87 -7.30
C GLN A 139 0.91 0.65 -7.38
N TRP A 140 1.64 0.82 -6.27
CA TRP A 140 3.07 0.55 -6.22
C TRP A 140 3.37 -0.93 -6.48
N ILE A 141 2.62 -1.84 -5.84
CA ILE A 141 2.73 -3.28 -6.01
C ILE A 141 2.52 -3.67 -7.48
N ASP A 142 1.48 -3.12 -8.12
CA ASP A 142 1.15 -3.41 -9.51
C ASP A 142 2.22 -2.84 -10.46
N SER A 143 2.63 -1.59 -10.27
CA SER A 143 3.69 -0.96 -11.08
C SER A 143 5.04 -1.67 -10.99
N THR A 144 5.31 -2.32 -9.85
CA THR A 144 6.53 -3.11 -9.64
C THR A 144 6.49 -4.37 -10.50
N VAL A 145 5.35 -5.06 -10.55
CA VAL A 145 5.19 -6.22 -11.43
C VAL A 145 5.27 -5.80 -12.89
N ASP A 146 4.54 -4.76 -13.31
CA ASP A 146 4.59 -4.26 -14.68
C ASP A 146 6.03 -3.97 -15.14
N MET A 147 6.85 -3.37 -14.27
CA MET A 147 8.26 -3.12 -14.54
C MET A 147 9.09 -4.41 -14.61
N LEU A 148 8.81 -5.38 -13.75
CA LEU A 148 9.48 -6.69 -13.76
C LEU A 148 9.05 -7.54 -14.97
N GLU A 149 7.88 -7.31 -15.55
CA GLU A 149 7.43 -8.01 -16.77
C GLU A 149 7.95 -7.36 -18.05
N GLN A 150 8.34 -6.08 -18.00
CA GLN A 150 8.80 -5.34 -19.16
C GLN A 150 10.06 -5.97 -19.78
N ASP A 151 10.00 -6.22 -21.09
CA ASP A 151 11.17 -6.60 -21.89
C ASP A 151 11.69 -5.38 -22.64
N VAL A 152 12.93 -5.00 -22.37
CA VAL A 152 13.60 -3.82 -22.96
C VAL A 152 14.69 -4.22 -23.96
N TRP A 153 14.77 -5.51 -24.33
CA TRP A 153 15.83 -6.03 -25.19
C TRP A 153 16.02 -5.25 -26.49
N ASP A 154 14.93 -4.94 -27.19
CA ASP A 154 14.96 -4.23 -28.48
C ASP A 154 15.22 -2.70 -28.34
N GLU A 155 15.09 -2.15 -27.12
CA GLU A 155 15.38 -0.75 -26.81
C GLU A 155 16.88 -0.50 -26.56
N LEU A 156 17.69 -1.55 -26.35
CA LEU A 156 19.12 -1.44 -26.07
C LEU A 156 19.91 -0.95 -27.30
N GLN A 157 20.71 0.09 -27.13
CA GLN A 157 21.56 0.65 -28.18
C GLN A 157 22.61 -0.37 -28.65
N THR A 158 23.11 -1.22 -27.75
CA THR A 158 24.02 -2.32 -28.10
C THR A 158 23.37 -3.29 -29.08
N VAL A 159 22.08 -3.60 -28.90
CA VAL A 159 21.32 -4.50 -29.78
C VAL A 159 21.05 -3.83 -31.12
N GLN A 160 20.60 -2.58 -31.10
CA GLN A 160 20.33 -1.81 -32.32
C GLN A 160 21.59 -1.62 -33.17
N LEU A 161 22.71 -1.26 -32.54
CA LEU A 161 23.98 -1.09 -33.23
C LEU A 161 24.50 -2.43 -33.77
N SER A 162 24.36 -3.52 -33.03
CA SER A 162 24.72 -4.86 -33.53
C SER A 162 23.91 -5.24 -34.77
N GLN A 163 22.61 -4.93 -34.80
CA GLN A 163 21.75 -5.15 -35.97
C GLN A 163 22.16 -4.27 -37.16
N GLU A 164 22.47 -2.99 -36.92
CA GLU A 164 22.96 -2.07 -37.95
C GLU A 164 24.27 -2.56 -38.56
N LEU A 165 25.26 -2.88 -37.71
CA LEU A 165 26.58 -3.35 -38.14
C LEU A 165 26.47 -4.66 -38.95
N ARG A 166 25.59 -5.57 -38.53
CA ARG A 166 25.29 -6.81 -39.23
C ARG A 166 24.77 -6.60 -40.66
N GLN A 167 24.08 -5.48 -40.90
CA GLN A 167 23.57 -5.12 -42.23
C GLN A 167 24.61 -4.32 -43.04
N ARG A 168 25.29 -3.36 -42.41
CA ARG A 168 26.19 -2.41 -43.08
C ARG A 168 27.47 -3.06 -43.58
N TRP A 169 28.15 -3.85 -42.76
CA TRP A 169 29.47 -4.40 -43.08
C TRP A 169 29.48 -5.32 -44.31
N PRO A 170 28.56 -6.30 -44.46
CA PRO A 170 28.52 -7.13 -45.65
C PRO A 170 28.34 -6.31 -46.95
N LEU A 171 27.53 -5.25 -46.91
CA LEU A 171 27.31 -4.37 -48.06
C LEU A 171 28.56 -3.57 -48.44
N GLU A 172 29.28 -3.06 -47.44
CA GLU A 172 30.54 -2.32 -47.65
C GLU A 172 31.62 -3.23 -48.27
N TYR A 173 31.76 -4.47 -47.79
CA TYR A 173 32.70 -5.45 -48.37
C TYR A 173 32.30 -5.87 -49.79
N ASP A 174 31.03 -6.20 -50.02
CA ASP A 174 30.57 -6.62 -51.34
C ASP A 174 30.83 -5.53 -52.38
N ARG A 175 30.68 -4.25 -52.00
CA ARG A 175 31.00 -3.11 -52.86
C ARG A 175 32.48 -3.07 -53.21
N LEU A 176 33.37 -3.25 -52.23
CA LEU A 176 34.82 -3.22 -52.45
C LEU A 176 35.26 -4.42 -53.31
N ARG A 177 34.70 -5.61 -53.05
CA ARG A 177 34.94 -6.83 -53.82
C ARG A 177 34.52 -6.69 -55.28
N GLN A 178 33.35 -6.12 -55.55
CA GLN A 178 32.92 -5.83 -56.91
C GLN A 178 33.83 -4.82 -57.61
N ARG A 179 34.33 -3.82 -56.87
CA ARG A 179 35.30 -2.84 -57.38
C ARG A 179 36.64 -3.50 -57.73
N ALA A 180 37.21 -4.29 -56.84
CA ALA A 180 38.44 -5.05 -57.09
C ALA A 180 38.31 -5.96 -58.32
N LYS A 181 37.18 -6.66 -58.48
CA LYS A 181 36.90 -7.49 -59.66
C LYS A 181 36.82 -6.68 -60.95
N ARG A 182 36.28 -5.45 -60.92
CA ARG A 182 36.28 -4.55 -62.09
C ARG A 182 37.69 -4.11 -62.45
N ILE A 183 38.50 -3.75 -61.46
CA ILE A 183 39.91 -3.39 -61.64
C ILE A 183 40.67 -4.55 -62.31
N GLU A 184 40.49 -5.78 -61.81
CA GLU A 184 41.10 -6.99 -62.36
C GLU A 184 40.73 -7.18 -63.84
N VAL A 185 39.44 -7.09 -64.18
CA VAL A 185 38.96 -7.23 -65.57
C VAL A 185 39.51 -6.13 -66.47
N GLN A 186 39.55 -4.88 -66.00
CA GLN A 186 40.11 -3.75 -66.75
C GLN A 186 41.62 -3.93 -66.97
N GLY A 187 42.35 -4.40 -65.95
CA GLY A 187 43.77 -4.73 -66.05
C GLY A 187 44.06 -5.77 -67.13
N HIS A 188 43.27 -6.85 -67.18
CA HIS A 188 43.37 -7.86 -68.24
C HIS A 188 43.11 -7.30 -69.63
N GLN A 189 42.11 -6.41 -69.78
CA GLN A 189 41.82 -5.74 -71.05
C GLN A 189 42.96 -4.81 -71.49
N LEU A 190 43.55 -4.08 -70.54
CA LEU A 190 44.70 -3.20 -70.75
C LEU A 190 45.94 -3.99 -71.16
N LYS A 191 46.23 -5.11 -70.49
CA LYS A 191 47.31 -6.03 -70.88
C LYS A 191 47.20 -6.46 -72.34
N ASN A 192 46.03 -6.95 -72.75
CA ASN A 192 45.77 -7.37 -74.13
C ASN A 192 45.91 -6.20 -75.13
N ALA A 193 45.56 -4.97 -74.73
CA ALA A 193 45.72 -3.78 -75.56
C ALA A 193 47.21 -3.41 -75.72
N VAL A 194 47.99 -3.45 -74.64
CA VAL A 194 49.44 -3.21 -74.68
C VAL A 194 50.16 -4.25 -75.52
N GLU A 195 49.82 -5.53 -75.39
CA GLU A 195 50.40 -6.61 -76.22
C GLU A 195 50.18 -6.35 -77.72
N ARG A 196 48.95 -6.03 -78.14
CA ARG A 196 48.64 -5.68 -79.56
C ARG A 196 49.41 -4.46 -80.07
N ILE A 197 49.57 -3.45 -79.22
CA ILE A 197 50.36 -2.25 -79.57
C ILE A 197 51.84 -2.64 -79.71
N SER A 198 52.36 -3.49 -78.83
CA SER A 198 53.76 -3.91 -78.78
C SER A 198 54.17 -4.82 -79.95
N GLU A 199 53.22 -5.60 -80.49
CA GLU A 199 53.44 -6.41 -81.70
C GLU A 199 53.66 -5.56 -82.96
N ARG A 200 53.01 -4.39 -83.05
CA ARG A 200 53.13 -3.45 -84.18
C ARG A 200 53.14 -1.98 -83.69
N PRO A 201 54.26 -1.51 -83.12
CA PRO A 201 54.31 -0.21 -82.44
C PRO A 201 54.17 0.98 -83.40
N LEU A 202 54.74 0.87 -84.60
CA LEU A 202 54.70 1.92 -85.62
C LEU A 202 53.30 2.12 -86.25
N ASP A 203 52.53 1.03 -86.39
CA ASP A 203 51.17 1.06 -86.95
C ASP A 203 50.14 1.63 -85.95
N ASN A 204 50.44 1.55 -84.65
CA ASN A 204 49.50 1.84 -83.57
C ASN A 204 49.85 3.11 -82.75
N LEU A 205 50.69 4.01 -83.28
CA LEU A 205 51.15 5.21 -82.57
C LEU A 205 50.02 6.08 -82.00
N GLN A 206 48.86 6.16 -82.66
CA GLN A 206 47.71 6.93 -82.19
C GLN A 206 46.99 6.29 -80.99
N ALA A 207 47.16 4.98 -80.77
CA ALA A 207 46.53 4.24 -79.68
C ALA A 207 47.35 4.27 -78.37
N ILE A 208 48.62 4.71 -78.43
CA ILE A 208 49.50 4.79 -77.26
C ILE A 208 49.01 5.83 -76.24
N PRO A 209 48.77 7.12 -76.59
CA PRO A 209 48.31 8.11 -75.62
C PRO A 209 47.01 7.74 -74.88
N PRO A 210 45.93 7.28 -75.54
CA PRO A 210 44.72 6.87 -74.83
C PRO A 210 44.92 5.60 -73.99
N THR A 211 45.84 4.71 -74.34
CA THR A 211 46.15 3.52 -73.53
C THR A 211 46.94 3.88 -72.28
N LEU A 212 47.92 4.79 -72.37
CA LEU A 212 48.62 5.35 -71.21
C LEU A 212 47.65 6.08 -70.27
N GLY A 213 46.72 6.88 -70.81
CA GLY A 213 45.69 7.54 -70.00
C GLY A 213 44.76 6.56 -69.28
N ARG A 214 44.48 5.39 -69.87
CA ARG A 214 43.72 4.30 -69.21
C ARG A 214 44.55 3.59 -68.13
N ILE A 215 45.86 3.43 -68.32
CA ILE A 215 46.78 2.92 -67.28
C ILE A 215 46.78 3.89 -66.10
N ASP A 216 46.99 5.18 -66.34
CA ASP A 216 46.99 6.21 -65.29
C ASP A 216 45.64 6.27 -64.55
N GLY A 217 44.52 6.15 -65.28
CA GLY A 217 43.18 6.10 -64.70
C GLY A 217 42.95 4.87 -63.83
N LEU A 218 43.41 3.69 -64.25
CA LEU A 218 43.27 2.46 -63.47
C LEU A 218 44.18 2.45 -62.23
N HIS A 219 45.40 2.95 -62.35
CA HIS A 219 46.30 3.16 -61.21
C HIS A 219 45.66 4.11 -60.18
N ALA A 220 45.07 5.23 -60.62
CA ALA A 220 44.32 6.10 -59.72
C ALA A 220 43.14 5.37 -59.04
N GLU A 221 42.44 4.48 -59.75
CA GLU A 221 41.34 3.70 -59.18
C GLU A 221 41.81 2.67 -58.13
N ILE A 222 42.99 2.05 -58.32
CA ILE A 222 43.64 1.17 -57.35
C ILE A 222 43.99 1.95 -56.08
N VAL A 223 44.68 3.08 -56.23
CA VAL A 223 45.06 3.95 -55.10
C VAL A 223 43.83 4.40 -54.31
N ASP A 224 42.73 4.72 -54.99
CA ASP A 224 41.48 5.10 -54.33
C ASP A 224 40.79 3.91 -53.63
N ALA A 225 40.91 2.69 -54.17
CA ALA A 225 40.41 1.48 -53.53
C ALA A 225 41.23 1.13 -52.27
N GLU A 226 42.55 1.27 -52.30
CA GLU A 226 43.42 1.09 -51.13
C GLU A 226 43.11 2.10 -50.02
N LYS A 227 42.88 3.37 -50.37
CA LYS A 227 42.44 4.39 -49.40
C LYS A 227 41.08 4.05 -48.80
N GLU A 228 40.16 3.52 -49.59
CA GLU A 228 38.84 3.08 -49.10
C GLU A 228 38.99 1.90 -48.12
N LEU A 229 39.88 0.95 -48.42
CA LEU A 229 40.20 -0.17 -47.54
C LEU A 229 40.85 0.28 -46.22
N GLN A 230 41.77 1.25 -46.26
CA GLN A 230 42.35 1.86 -45.06
C GLN A 230 41.29 2.57 -44.21
N ARG A 231 40.32 3.24 -44.86
CA ARG A 231 39.18 3.87 -44.16
C ARG A 231 38.29 2.83 -43.49
N LEU A 232 38.02 1.69 -44.14
CA LEU A 232 37.28 0.59 -43.53
C LEU A 232 38.01 0.04 -42.30
N SER A 233 39.33 -0.13 -42.37
CA SER A 233 40.12 -0.55 -41.20
C SER A 233 39.95 0.40 -40.01
N ALA A 234 40.00 1.71 -40.25
CA ALA A 234 39.76 2.72 -39.21
C ALA A 234 38.31 2.72 -38.72
N GLN A 235 37.34 2.40 -39.60
CA GLN A 235 35.93 2.33 -39.24
C GLN A 235 35.65 1.19 -38.24
N ILE A 236 36.38 0.06 -38.28
CA ILE A 236 36.23 -1.02 -37.29
C ILE A 236 36.57 -0.51 -35.88
N GLU A 237 37.65 0.26 -35.73
CA GLU A 237 38.03 0.84 -34.44
C GLU A 237 36.97 1.82 -33.94
N LEU A 238 36.41 2.64 -34.85
CA LEU A 238 35.30 3.53 -34.53
C LEU A 238 34.05 2.75 -34.10
N ASP A 239 33.69 1.68 -34.79
CA ASP A 239 32.52 0.85 -34.47
C ASP A 239 32.71 0.13 -33.12
N GLN A 240 33.92 -0.32 -32.79
CA GLN A 240 34.24 -0.86 -31.47
C GLN A 240 34.08 0.21 -30.38
N SER A 241 34.59 1.42 -30.62
CA SER A 241 34.43 2.52 -29.68
C SER A 241 32.95 2.91 -29.49
N ALA A 242 32.16 2.91 -30.58
CA ALA A 242 30.74 3.16 -30.56
C ALA A 242 29.99 2.07 -29.78
N MET A 243 30.41 0.80 -29.90
CA MET A 243 29.84 -0.31 -29.13
C MET A 243 30.11 -0.17 -27.62
N ILE A 244 31.31 0.27 -27.24
CA ILE A 244 31.64 0.56 -25.82
C ILE A 244 30.77 1.71 -25.29
N GLN A 245 30.56 2.75 -26.09
CA GLN A 245 29.68 3.87 -25.72
C GLN A 245 28.22 3.43 -25.63
N ALA A 246 27.73 2.61 -26.57
CA ALA A 246 26.39 2.03 -26.54
C ALA A 246 26.16 1.21 -25.27
N LYS A 247 27.15 0.42 -24.85
CA LYS A 247 27.10 -0.30 -23.56
C LYS A 247 26.96 0.65 -22.36
N GLN A 248 27.75 1.72 -22.33
CA GLN A 248 27.68 2.71 -21.24
C GLN A 248 26.31 3.42 -21.23
N HIS A 249 25.78 3.72 -22.40
CA HIS A 249 24.45 4.29 -22.55
C HIS A 249 23.36 3.32 -22.06
N ASP A 250 23.45 2.05 -22.44
CA ASP A 250 22.51 1.01 -21.99
C ASP A 250 22.52 0.84 -20.47
N GLU A 251 23.69 0.93 -19.82
CA GLU A 251 23.77 0.90 -18.36
C GLU A 251 23.02 2.07 -17.70
N VAL A 252 23.15 3.28 -18.26
CA VAL A 252 22.43 4.46 -17.79
C VAL A 252 20.93 4.33 -18.07
N PHE A 253 20.55 3.91 -19.28
CA PHE A 253 19.18 3.70 -19.71
C PHE A 253 18.47 2.67 -18.84
N LEU A 254 19.07 1.50 -18.63
CA LEU A 254 18.49 0.44 -17.78
C LEU A 254 18.36 0.92 -16.35
N ARG A 255 19.37 1.61 -15.82
CA ARG A 255 19.30 2.19 -14.48
C ARG A 255 18.10 3.13 -14.41
N GLU A 256 17.96 4.11 -15.30
CA GLU A 256 16.84 5.06 -15.35
C GLU A 256 15.48 4.38 -15.51
N LYS A 257 15.36 3.44 -16.45
CA LYS A 257 14.12 2.70 -16.75
C LYS A 257 13.65 1.85 -15.57
N LEU A 258 14.58 1.27 -14.82
CA LEU A 258 14.31 0.38 -13.68
C LEU A 258 14.27 1.11 -12.32
N HIS A 259 14.17 2.44 -12.31
CA HIS A 259 13.97 3.17 -11.05
C HIS A 259 12.54 2.98 -10.55
N LEU A 260 12.42 2.34 -9.39
CA LEU A 260 11.20 2.35 -8.58
C LEU A 260 11.43 3.12 -7.30
N ASN A 261 10.47 3.97 -6.97
CA ASN A 261 10.41 4.57 -5.64
C ASN A 261 10.22 3.46 -4.61
N ALA A 262 10.87 3.56 -3.46
CA ALA A 262 10.68 2.57 -2.40
C ALA A 262 9.26 2.66 -1.82
N LEU A 263 8.67 1.51 -1.50
CA LEU A 263 7.44 1.45 -0.73
C LEU A 263 7.70 1.97 0.68
N ASP A 264 6.92 2.96 1.13
CA ASP A 264 7.03 3.48 2.48
C ASP A 264 6.31 2.58 3.50
N ALA A 265 6.85 2.52 4.72
CA ALA A 265 6.34 1.66 5.78
C ALA A 265 4.93 2.06 6.25
N GLU A 266 4.57 3.36 6.16
CA GLU A 266 3.26 3.88 6.56
C GLU A 266 2.15 3.40 5.62
N SER A 267 2.33 3.57 4.31
CA SER A 267 1.37 3.08 3.31
C SER A 267 1.23 1.55 3.37
N LEU A 268 2.34 0.82 3.59
CA LEU A 268 2.28 -0.63 3.76
C LEU A 268 1.55 -1.04 5.06
N ASN A 269 1.74 -0.32 6.16
CA ASN A 269 0.98 -0.53 7.39
C ASN A 269 -0.52 -0.38 7.13
N GLU A 270 -0.93 0.67 6.42
CA GLU A 270 -2.34 0.86 6.06
C GLU A 270 -2.88 -0.26 5.17
N TYR A 271 -2.10 -0.69 4.17
CA TYR A 271 -2.47 -1.80 3.28
C TYR A 271 -2.64 -3.13 4.04
N LEU A 272 -1.71 -3.47 4.94
CA LEU A 272 -1.73 -4.74 5.67
C LEU A 272 -2.73 -4.75 6.84
N LEU A 273 -2.68 -3.71 7.67
CA LEU A 273 -3.35 -3.68 8.97
C LEU A 273 -4.65 -2.87 8.92
N GLY A 274 -4.77 -1.92 7.98
CA GLY A 274 -5.88 -0.97 7.92
C GLY A 274 -7.28 -1.62 7.97
N PRO A 275 -7.60 -2.59 7.10
CA PRO A 275 -8.93 -3.22 7.10
C PRO A 275 -9.34 -3.86 8.43
N VAL A 276 -8.38 -4.50 9.12
CA VAL A 276 -8.64 -5.16 10.41
C VAL A 276 -8.89 -4.13 11.50
N TRP A 277 -8.11 -3.04 11.52
CA TRP A 277 -8.21 -2.00 12.55
C TRP A 277 -9.37 -1.04 12.33
N ALA A 278 -9.72 -0.74 11.08
CA ALA A 278 -10.83 0.12 10.73
C ALA A 278 -12.13 -0.31 11.42
N ASN A 279 -12.46 -1.61 11.36
CA ASN A 279 -13.69 -2.12 11.95
C ASN A 279 -13.65 -2.12 13.49
N ARG A 280 -12.49 -2.42 14.09
CA ARG A 280 -12.31 -2.39 15.56
C ARG A 280 -12.43 -0.97 16.09
N LEU A 281 -11.75 -0.02 15.44
CA LEU A 281 -11.75 1.38 15.82
C LEU A 281 -13.16 1.99 15.69
N ARG A 282 -13.87 1.70 14.60
CA ARG A 282 -15.27 2.13 14.42
C ARG A 282 -16.16 1.65 15.57
N THR A 283 -15.99 0.39 16.01
CA THR A 283 -16.76 -0.16 17.13
C THR A 283 -16.42 0.57 18.43
N THR A 284 -15.13 0.81 18.71
CA THR A 284 -14.70 1.56 19.90
C THR A 284 -15.22 2.99 19.92
N LEU A 285 -15.12 3.71 18.79
CA LEU A 285 -15.59 5.08 18.67
C LEU A 285 -17.11 5.18 18.85
N ALA A 286 -17.88 4.22 18.33
CA ALA A 286 -19.32 4.17 18.55
C ALA A 286 -19.68 4.06 20.05
N TRP A 287 -18.92 3.27 20.82
CA TRP A 287 -19.11 3.20 22.28
C TRP A 287 -18.76 4.52 22.99
N VAL A 288 -17.71 5.20 22.54
CA VAL A 288 -17.35 6.53 23.06
C VAL A 288 -18.49 7.52 22.77
N GLU A 289 -18.98 7.59 21.53
CA GLU A 289 -20.10 8.47 21.15
C GLU A 289 -21.38 8.16 21.93
N TYR A 290 -21.75 6.88 22.05
CA TYR A 290 -22.92 6.45 22.82
C TYR A 290 -22.82 6.87 24.30
N SER A 291 -21.63 6.72 24.90
CA SER A 291 -21.40 7.17 26.28
C SER A 291 -21.66 8.66 26.45
N ARG A 292 -21.38 9.48 25.41
CA ARG A 292 -21.66 10.92 25.44
C ARG A 292 -23.15 11.21 25.43
N GLN A 293 -23.91 10.56 24.57
CA GLN A 293 -25.35 10.79 24.42
C GLN A 293 -26.11 10.54 25.73
N ILE A 294 -25.79 9.48 26.47
CA ILE A 294 -26.52 9.14 27.71
C ILE A 294 -26.17 10.07 28.88
N THR A 295 -24.97 10.65 28.88
CA THR A 295 -24.48 11.49 29.98
C THR A 295 -24.50 12.99 29.66
N SER A 296 -24.81 13.37 28.42
CA SER A 296 -25.03 14.77 28.06
C SER A 296 -26.48 15.14 28.35
N ALA A 297 -26.72 16.02 29.31
CA ALA A 297 -27.92 16.84 29.25
C ALA A 297 -27.85 17.64 27.95
N SER A 298 -28.90 17.55 27.13
CA SER A 298 -29.16 18.48 26.03
C SER A 298 -28.75 19.88 26.48
N THR A 299 -27.82 20.52 25.78
CA THR A 299 -27.26 21.84 26.16
C THR A 299 -28.28 22.98 26.02
N SER A 300 -29.58 22.69 26.07
CA SER A 300 -30.67 23.64 25.94
C SER A 300 -31.94 23.04 26.54
N GLU A 301 -31.97 22.86 27.86
CA GLU A 301 -33.20 23.20 28.56
C GLU A 301 -32.90 24.48 29.33
N GLU A 302 -33.24 25.61 28.69
CA GLU A 302 -33.54 26.82 29.44
C GLU A 302 -34.45 26.41 30.58
N ILE A 303 -33.99 26.61 31.82
CA ILE A 303 -34.83 26.47 33.00
C ILE A 303 -36.10 27.26 32.68
N PRO A 304 -37.29 26.65 32.61
CA PRO A 304 -38.50 27.40 32.32
C PRO A 304 -38.55 28.51 33.35
N VAL A 305 -38.45 29.76 32.88
CA VAL A 305 -38.60 30.94 33.72
C VAL A 305 -40.04 30.85 34.19
N ASP A 306 -40.23 30.38 35.42
CA ASP A 306 -41.54 30.33 36.03
C ASP A 306 -42.02 31.79 36.08
N GLU A 307 -43.00 32.16 35.26
CA GLU A 307 -43.47 33.55 35.11
C GLU A 307 -44.04 34.13 36.42
N ARG A 308 -44.09 33.32 37.49
CA ARG A 308 -44.50 33.70 38.84
C ARG A 308 -43.34 33.62 39.84
N GLY A 309 -42.44 34.60 39.77
CA GLY A 309 -41.47 34.89 40.82
C GLY A 309 -40.01 34.75 40.39
N ILE A 310 -39.09 34.97 41.33
CA ILE A 310 -37.64 34.85 41.11
C ILE A 310 -37.14 33.74 42.03
N SER A 311 -36.51 32.72 41.43
CA SER A 311 -35.78 31.71 42.19
C SER A 311 -34.49 32.31 42.74
N VAL A 312 -34.47 32.57 44.05
CA VAL A 312 -33.27 33.04 44.76
C VAL A 312 -32.52 31.83 45.29
N ILE A 313 -31.30 31.60 44.80
CA ILE A 313 -30.39 30.59 45.36
C ILE A 313 -29.72 31.19 46.60
N PHE A 314 -29.97 30.61 47.76
CA PHE A 314 -29.36 31.08 49.02
C PHE A 314 -27.84 30.78 49.03
N PRO A 315 -27.00 31.70 49.55
CA PRO A 315 -25.58 31.43 49.77
C PRO A 315 -25.39 30.16 50.62
N GLY A 316 -24.62 29.20 50.11
CA GLY A 316 -24.40 27.88 50.75
C GLY A 316 -25.40 26.79 50.34
N TYR A 317 -26.40 27.10 49.49
CA TYR A 317 -27.23 26.08 48.84
C TYR A 317 -26.53 25.53 47.61
N HIS A 318 -26.06 24.28 47.69
CA HIS A 318 -25.61 23.52 46.54
C HIS A 318 -26.80 22.78 45.95
N ALA A 319 -27.24 23.17 44.75
CA ALA A 319 -28.30 22.46 44.05
C ALA A 319 -27.82 21.04 43.75
N SER A 320 -28.32 20.04 44.47
CA SER A 320 -28.02 18.63 44.18
C SER A 320 -28.78 18.18 42.93
N PRO A 321 -28.24 17.22 42.15
CA PRO A 321 -28.91 16.72 40.96
C PRO A 321 -30.26 16.07 41.30
N ASP A 322 -31.20 16.17 40.36
CA ASP A 322 -32.54 15.59 40.44
C ASP A 322 -32.51 14.10 40.07
N PHE A 323 -31.49 13.66 39.34
CA PHE A 323 -31.20 12.25 39.05
C PHE A 323 -29.75 11.94 39.44
N LEU A 324 -29.53 10.97 40.33
CA LEU A 324 -28.20 10.56 40.74
C LEU A 324 -28.16 9.09 41.14
N ILE A 325 -27.32 8.31 40.47
CA ILE A 325 -26.93 6.99 40.98
C ILE A 325 -25.57 7.13 41.66
N ARG A 326 -25.56 7.04 43.00
CA ARG A 326 -24.33 7.21 43.78
C ARG A 326 -23.36 6.07 43.52
N ARG A 327 -23.86 4.83 43.51
CA ARG A 327 -23.11 3.61 43.23
C ARG A 327 -23.99 2.60 42.51
N LEU A 328 -23.46 1.95 41.48
CA LEU A 328 -24.08 0.87 40.73
C LEU A 328 -23.07 -0.25 40.57
N LEU A 329 -23.33 -1.40 41.18
CA LEU A 329 -22.54 -2.62 41.00
C LEU A 329 -22.97 -3.30 39.70
N LEU A 330 -22.00 -3.73 38.91
CA LEU A 330 -22.20 -4.36 37.62
C LEU A 330 -21.65 -5.77 37.69
N GLU A 331 -22.44 -6.76 37.29
CA GLU A 331 -22.04 -8.16 37.18
C GLU A 331 -22.62 -8.77 35.90
N GLY A 332 -21.79 -9.44 35.14
CA GLY A 332 -22.19 -10.01 33.87
C GLY A 332 -21.17 -10.96 33.27
N GLY A 333 -21.41 -11.32 32.01
CA GLY A 333 -20.51 -12.18 31.28
C GLY A 333 -20.74 -12.13 29.79
N GLY A 334 -19.87 -12.80 29.05
CA GLY A 334 -19.96 -12.89 27.61
C GLY A 334 -19.09 -14.01 27.10
N THR A 335 -18.89 -14.04 25.79
CA THR A 335 -17.98 -14.97 25.15
C THR A 335 -16.92 -14.21 24.35
N ALA A 336 -15.67 -14.62 24.48
CA ALA A 336 -14.54 -14.15 23.68
C ALA A 336 -14.00 -15.37 22.93
N ASN A 337 -14.03 -15.33 21.59
CA ASN A 337 -13.68 -16.48 20.72
C ASN A 337 -14.40 -17.78 21.10
N GLY A 338 -15.67 -17.69 21.51
CA GLY A 338 -16.48 -18.85 21.94
C GLY A 338 -16.23 -19.32 23.38
N ASN A 339 -15.23 -18.79 24.08
CA ASN A 339 -14.95 -19.11 25.47
C ASN A 339 -15.60 -18.10 26.41
N PRO A 340 -16.23 -18.55 27.52
CA PRO A 340 -16.92 -17.65 28.43
C PRO A 340 -15.94 -16.78 29.24
N PHE A 341 -16.32 -15.54 29.49
CA PHE A 341 -15.70 -14.65 30.47
C PHE A 341 -16.78 -14.04 31.37
N ALA A 342 -16.39 -13.70 32.60
CA ALA A 342 -17.23 -12.98 33.54
C ALA A 342 -16.60 -11.61 33.81
N PHE A 343 -17.42 -10.60 34.06
CA PHE A 343 -16.94 -9.30 34.48
C PHE A 343 -17.74 -8.78 35.67
N SER A 344 -17.06 -7.98 36.48
CA SER A 344 -17.62 -7.26 37.60
C SER A 344 -17.09 -5.85 37.62
N GLY A 345 -17.84 -4.92 38.19
CA GLY A 345 -17.32 -3.59 38.40
C GLY A 345 -18.28 -2.67 39.12
N GLU A 346 -17.93 -1.40 39.16
CA GLU A 346 -18.73 -0.37 39.78
C GLU A 346 -18.75 0.92 38.97
N MET A 347 -19.93 1.51 38.86
CA MET A 347 -20.13 2.86 38.37
C MET A 347 -20.53 3.77 39.54
N LYS A 348 -19.97 4.96 39.63
CA LYS A 348 -20.26 5.95 40.67
C LYS A 348 -20.67 7.28 40.07
N HIS A 349 -21.54 7.98 40.78
CA HIS A 349 -21.94 9.35 40.47
C HIS A 349 -22.52 9.53 39.05
N LEU A 350 -23.33 8.58 38.58
CA LEU A 350 -24.00 8.71 37.29
C LEU A 350 -25.11 9.76 37.40
N THR A 351 -24.98 10.84 36.62
CA THR A 351 -25.99 11.89 36.50
C THR A 351 -25.88 12.58 35.15
N HIS A 352 -26.99 13.09 34.61
CA HIS A 352 -26.99 13.99 33.46
C HIS A 352 -26.78 15.46 33.87
N GLN A 353 -26.83 15.77 35.17
CA GLN A 353 -26.67 17.11 35.73
C GLN A 353 -25.32 17.26 36.46
N SER A 354 -24.22 16.84 35.83
CA SER A 354 -22.90 16.76 36.49
C SER A 354 -22.41 18.09 37.08
N GLN A 355 -22.77 19.24 36.50
CA GLN A 355 -22.45 20.57 37.05
C GLN A 355 -23.08 20.87 38.42
N ARG A 356 -24.09 20.09 38.81
CA ARG A 356 -24.78 20.15 40.11
C ARG A 356 -24.22 19.17 41.14
N HIS A 357 -23.16 18.43 40.80
CA HIS A 357 -22.58 17.38 41.64
C HIS A 357 -21.07 17.56 41.81
N ASP A 358 -20.54 17.16 42.97
CA ASP A 358 -19.16 17.48 43.34
C ASP A 358 -18.13 16.48 42.77
N ALA A 359 -18.56 15.34 42.23
CA ALA A 359 -17.69 14.29 41.72
C ALA A 359 -18.00 13.93 40.25
N PRO A 360 -16.99 13.56 39.44
CA PRO A 360 -17.23 13.07 38.09
C PRO A 360 -17.92 11.70 38.11
N THR A 361 -18.55 11.32 37.01
CA THR A 361 -19.01 9.94 36.83
C THR A 361 -17.80 9.06 36.56
N SER A 362 -17.65 7.97 37.32
CA SER A 362 -16.54 7.02 37.15
C SER A 362 -17.05 5.61 36.97
N LEU A 363 -16.44 4.83 36.09
CA LEU A 363 -16.71 3.42 35.87
C LEU A 363 -15.39 2.65 36.00
N HIS A 364 -15.39 1.63 36.84
CA HIS A 364 -14.31 0.65 36.95
C HIS A 364 -14.88 -0.73 36.61
N LEU A 365 -14.26 -1.44 35.66
CA LEU A 365 -14.65 -2.78 35.24
C LEU A 365 -13.44 -3.70 35.25
N GLU A 366 -13.62 -4.91 35.76
CA GLU A 366 -12.67 -6.00 35.71
C GLU A 366 -13.33 -7.23 35.07
N ALA A 367 -12.66 -7.87 34.12
CA ALA A 367 -13.08 -9.12 33.52
C ALA A 367 -12.06 -10.24 33.78
N THR A 368 -12.55 -11.45 33.96
CA THR A 368 -11.75 -12.67 34.19
C THR A 368 -12.29 -13.84 33.35
N GLY A 369 -11.46 -14.88 33.18
CA GLY A 369 -11.76 -16.01 32.31
C GLY A 369 -11.08 -15.87 30.95
N ALA A 370 -11.84 -16.05 29.87
CA ALA A 370 -11.34 -15.96 28.49
C ALA A 370 -10.88 -14.56 28.06
N LEU A 371 -11.41 -13.52 28.71
CA LEU A 371 -10.99 -12.13 28.53
C LEU A 371 -10.55 -11.59 29.89
N ARG A 372 -9.30 -11.16 29.99
CA ARG A 372 -8.81 -10.38 31.13
C ARG A 372 -8.76 -8.93 30.71
N LEU A 373 -9.52 -8.09 31.38
CA LEU A 373 -9.64 -6.67 31.05
C LEU A 373 -9.78 -5.88 32.34
N THR A 374 -9.11 -4.75 32.41
CA THR A 374 -9.40 -3.66 33.36
C THR A 374 -9.77 -2.43 32.54
N ALA A 375 -10.87 -1.77 32.89
CA ALA A 375 -11.25 -0.51 32.27
C ALA A 375 -11.62 0.52 33.34
N ASP A 376 -10.96 1.67 33.27
CA ASP A 376 -11.22 2.85 34.09
C ASP A 376 -11.68 3.98 33.18
N VAL A 377 -12.93 4.39 33.35
CA VAL A 377 -13.53 5.49 32.59
C VAL A 377 -13.95 6.59 33.54
N THR A 378 -13.54 7.82 33.26
CA THR A 378 -13.93 9.02 34.00
C THR A 378 -14.58 10.00 33.04
N LEU A 379 -15.80 10.44 33.35
CA LEU A 379 -16.54 11.44 32.58
C LEU A 379 -16.69 12.69 33.45
N ASP A 380 -15.78 13.67 33.27
CA ASP A 380 -15.81 14.91 34.04
C ASP A 380 -16.50 16.03 33.25
N ARG A 381 -17.78 16.23 33.58
CA ARG A 381 -18.65 17.22 32.92
C ARG A 381 -19.09 18.32 33.87
N ARG A 382 -18.33 18.53 34.95
CA ARG A 382 -18.59 19.58 35.94
C ARG A 382 -18.20 20.97 35.41
N HIS A 383 -17.34 21.00 34.40
CA HIS A 383 -16.80 22.22 33.79
C HIS A 383 -17.50 22.56 32.46
N ALA A 384 -17.27 23.78 31.96
CA ALA A 384 -17.82 24.25 30.69
C ALA A 384 -17.35 23.41 29.50
N VAL A 385 -16.11 22.91 29.55
CA VAL A 385 -15.54 21.97 28.59
C VAL A 385 -15.50 20.58 29.25
N PRO A 386 -16.25 19.59 28.73
CA PRO A 386 -16.18 18.21 29.21
C PRO A 386 -14.78 17.63 29.05
N GLN A 387 -14.31 16.91 30.07
CA GLN A 387 -13.04 16.19 30.08
C GLN A 387 -13.29 14.72 30.40
N ASP A 388 -13.25 13.88 29.37
CA ASP A 388 -13.50 12.44 29.49
C ASP A 388 -12.16 11.69 29.32
N ARG A 389 -11.92 10.63 30.10
CA ARG A 389 -10.74 9.76 30.00
C ARG A 389 -11.14 8.30 30.01
N PHE A 390 -10.54 7.53 29.12
CA PHE A 390 -10.75 6.09 28.97
C PHE A 390 -9.39 5.39 29.05
N LEU A 391 -9.21 4.59 30.09
CA LEU A 391 -8.05 3.73 30.29
C LEU A 391 -8.52 2.27 30.18
N ILE A 392 -7.98 1.53 29.23
CA ILE A 392 -8.32 0.12 29.02
C ILE A 392 -7.02 -0.68 28.97
N ASP A 393 -6.92 -1.71 29.80
CA ASP A 393 -5.81 -2.66 29.81
C ASP A 393 -6.34 -4.08 29.64
N ILE A 394 -5.90 -4.73 28.57
CA ILE A 394 -6.16 -6.13 28.26
C ILE A 394 -4.78 -6.78 28.26
N PRO A 395 -4.32 -7.35 29.39
CA PRO A 395 -2.97 -7.91 29.48
C PRO A 395 -2.77 -9.14 28.59
N ALA A 396 -3.83 -9.88 28.31
CA ALA A 396 -3.83 -11.03 27.41
C ALA A 396 -5.23 -11.31 26.86
N MET A 397 -5.32 -11.42 25.55
CA MET A 397 -6.52 -11.84 24.82
C MET A 397 -6.11 -12.83 23.74
N ASP A 398 -6.83 -13.95 23.65
CA ASP A 398 -6.64 -14.91 22.58
C ASP A 398 -7.00 -14.26 21.24
N GLN A 399 -6.12 -14.46 20.25
CA GLN A 399 -6.31 -14.03 18.88
C GLN A 399 -6.34 -15.27 18.00
N SER A 400 -7.41 -15.42 17.23
CA SER A 400 -7.47 -16.43 16.16
C SER A 400 -6.53 -16.06 15.03
N GLU A 401 -6.21 -17.03 14.17
CA GLU A 401 -5.45 -16.78 12.94
C GLU A 401 -5.99 -15.55 12.20
N GLN A 402 -5.08 -14.70 11.73
CA GLN A 402 -5.41 -13.52 10.93
C GLN A 402 -4.69 -13.57 9.59
N ILE A 403 -5.33 -12.98 8.59
CA ILE A 403 -4.71 -12.69 7.31
C ILE A 403 -4.72 -11.16 7.17
N LEU A 404 -3.53 -10.59 7.01
CA LEU A 404 -3.31 -9.16 6.81
C LEU A 404 -2.97 -8.88 5.35
N GLY A 405 -3.54 -7.84 4.74
CA GLY A 405 -3.34 -7.52 3.32
C GLY A 405 -4.22 -8.33 2.36
N ASN A 406 -3.78 -8.46 1.10
CA ASN A 406 -4.51 -9.15 0.03
C ASN A 406 -3.76 -10.41 -0.42
N PRO A 407 -4.32 -11.63 -0.20
CA PRO A 407 -3.68 -12.90 -0.58
C PRO A 407 -3.42 -13.06 -2.09
N GLN A 408 -4.13 -12.31 -2.94
CA GLN A 408 -3.90 -12.29 -4.39
C GLN A 408 -2.72 -11.40 -4.77
N LYS A 409 -2.27 -10.52 -3.87
CA LYS A 409 -1.11 -9.65 -4.02
C LYS A 409 -0.06 -10.01 -2.98
N ILE A 410 0.04 -9.21 -1.92
CA ILE A 410 0.90 -9.46 -0.76
C ILE A 410 0.02 -9.57 0.48
N ALA A 411 0.14 -10.67 1.22
CA ALA A 411 -0.51 -10.88 2.50
C ALA A 411 0.44 -11.50 3.53
N MET A 412 0.07 -11.36 4.80
CA MET A 412 0.75 -11.96 5.93
C MET A 412 -0.25 -12.80 6.73
N ARG A 413 0.03 -14.09 6.89
CA ARG A 413 -0.74 -14.98 7.75
C ARG A 413 -0.11 -14.98 9.15
N ILE A 414 -0.86 -14.52 10.13
CA ILE A 414 -0.45 -14.50 11.54
C ILE A 414 -1.10 -15.69 12.24
N ALA A 415 -0.28 -16.57 12.82
CA ALA A 415 -0.77 -17.71 13.58
C ALA A 415 -1.56 -17.27 14.85
N PRO A 416 -2.45 -18.14 15.38
CA PRO A 416 -3.12 -17.88 16.65
C PRO A 416 -2.12 -17.59 17.77
N GLY A 417 -2.47 -16.66 18.66
CA GLY A 417 -1.58 -16.23 19.73
C GLY A 417 -2.27 -15.41 20.80
N SER A 418 -1.49 -14.85 21.72
CA SER A 418 -1.99 -13.99 22.78
C SER A 418 -1.50 -12.55 22.57
N VAL A 419 -2.44 -11.60 22.62
CA VAL A 419 -2.20 -10.18 22.38
C VAL A 419 -2.50 -9.40 23.64
N SER A 420 -1.67 -8.42 23.96
CA SER A 420 -1.98 -7.39 24.96
C SER A 420 -2.40 -6.09 24.26
N ILE A 421 -3.38 -5.40 24.82
CA ILE A 421 -3.90 -4.13 24.31
C ILE A 421 -3.98 -3.14 25.46
N ARG A 422 -3.38 -1.96 25.29
CA ARG A 422 -3.46 -0.84 26.23
C ARG A 422 -3.95 0.40 25.50
N ALA A 423 -5.02 1.01 25.98
CA ALA A 423 -5.56 2.26 25.43
C ALA A 423 -5.58 3.35 26.52
N ASP A 424 -5.06 4.54 26.18
CA ASP A 424 -5.26 5.78 26.95
C ASP A 424 -5.83 6.81 25.97
N LEU A 425 -7.14 7.05 26.09
CA LEU A 425 -7.88 8.00 25.25
C LEU A 425 -8.43 9.12 26.13
N ARG A 426 -8.37 10.34 25.62
CA ARG A 426 -8.85 11.55 26.27
C ARG A 426 -9.71 12.32 25.29
N ALA A 427 -10.85 12.80 25.76
CA ALA A 427 -11.69 13.70 25.00
C ALA A 427 -11.87 15.00 25.77
N GLU A 428 -11.51 16.12 25.16
CA GLU A 428 -11.71 17.45 25.69
C GLU A 428 -12.64 18.22 24.75
N GLY A 429 -13.86 18.51 25.19
CA GLY A 429 -14.87 19.09 24.29
C GLY A 429 -15.20 18.11 23.17
N ASP A 430 -14.97 18.47 21.90
CA ASP A 430 -15.16 17.56 20.77
C ASP A 430 -13.85 16.94 20.26
N GLU A 431 -12.70 17.35 20.82
CA GLU A 431 -11.37 16.88 20.42
C GLU A 431 -11.03 15.58 21.15
N LEU A 432 -10.55 14.59 20.39
CA LEU A 432 -10.04 13.31 20.85
C LEU A 432 -8.52 13.30 20.70
N ASP A 433 -7.82 12.86 21.74
CA ASP A 433 -6.38 12.58 21.72
C ASP A 433 -6.14 11.26 22.46
N GLY A 434 -5.36 10.37 21.88
CA GLY A 434 -4.84 9.24 22.62
C GLY A 434 -4.06 8.26 21.79
N GLN A 435 -3.71 7.16 22.44
CA GLN A 435 -3.02 6.05 21.79
C GLN A 435 -3.55 4.70 22.23
N ILE A 436 -3.45 3.74 21.32
CA ILE A 436 -3.71 2.32 21.56
C ILE A 436 -2.42 1.58 21.21
N VAL A 437 -1.85 0.88 22.19
CA VAL A 437 -0.65 0.06 22.06
C VAL A 437 -1.07 -1.41 22.05
N ILE A 438 -0.58 -2.14 21.06
CA ILE A 438 -0.85 -3.56 20.88
C ILE A 438 0.49 -4.29 20.83
N GLU A 439 0.60 -5.37 21.59
CA GLU A 439 1.81 -6.19 21.62
C GLU A 439 1.46 -7.67 21.59
N GLN A 440 2.19 -8.44 20.78
CA GLN A 440 2.10 -9.88 20.74
C GLN A 440 3.52 -10.46 20.75
N ALA A 441 3.75 -11.43 21.63
CA ALA A 441 4.99 -12.22 21.69
C ALA A 441 4.78 -13.59 21.05
N ASN A 442 5.89 -14.28 20.73
CA ASN A 442 5.88 -15.57 20.01
C ASN A 442 5.09 -15.50 18.70
N LEU A 443 5.28 -14.39 17.99
CA LEU A 443 4.66 -14.16 16.71
C LEU A 443 5.17 -15.18 15.69
N SER A 444 4.26 -15.79 14.96
CA SER A 444 4.58 -16.65 13.82
C SER A 444 3.87 -16.08 12.60
N ILE A 445 4.66 -15.50 11.70
CA ILE A 445 4.18 -14.90 10.45
C ILE A 445 4.62 -15.75 9.28
N GLU A 446 3.70 -15.99 8.36
CA GLU A 446 4.02 -16.54 7.06
C GLU A 446 3.62 -15.57 5.95
N PRO A 447 4.58 -15.11 5.11
CA PRO A 447 4.24 -14.33 3.93
C PRO A 447 3.48 -15.19 2.93
N SER A 448 2.41 -14.63 2.37
CA SER A 448 1.61 -15.23 1.31
C SER A 448 1.59 -14.27 0.13
N LEU A 449 2.05 -14.76 -1.02
CA LEU A 449 2.11 -14.00 -2.26
C LEU A 449 1.16 -14.61 -3.27
N GLY A 450 0.48 -13.75 -4.03
CA GLY A 450 -0.25 -14.17 -5.21
C GLY A 450 0.67 -14.81 -6.25
N ALA A 451 0.12 -15.66 -7.11
CA ALA A 451 0.90 -16.45 -8.06
C ALA A 451 1.75 -15.61 -9.04
N GLU A 452 1.28 -14.40 -9.36
CA GLU A 452 1.99 -13.43 -10.21
C GLU A 452 3.21 -12.85 -9.49
N TYR A 453 3.01 -12.32 -8.28
CA TYR A 453 4.05 -11.76 -7.43
C TYR A 453 5.07 -12.80 -6.98
N ALA A 454 4.63 -14.02 -6.70
CA ALA A 454 5.48 -15.12 -6.28
C ALA A 454 6.54 -15.51 -7.33
N ARG A 455 6.34 -15.17 -8.62
CA ARG A 455 7.35 -15.43 -9.67
C ARG A 455 8.58 -14.56 -9.52
N TYR A 456 8.40 -13.32 -9.05
CA TYR A 456 9.46 -12.32 -9.00
C TYR A 456 9.94 -12.04 -7.57
N LEU A 457 9.04 -12.13 -6.60
CA LEU A 457 9.32 -11.92 -5.18
C LEU A 457 9.56 -13.24 -4.47
N THR A 458 10.44 -14.09 -5.01
CA THR A 458 10.91 -15.30 -4.33
C THR A 458 12.24 -15.03 -3.66
N GLY A 459 12.36 -15.38 -2.38
CA GLY A 459 13.66 -15.31 -1.74
C GLY A 459 13.67 -15.67 -0.27
N ASP A 460 14.85 -16.12 0.17
CA ASP A 460 15.24 -16.31 1.56
C ASP A 460 15.00 -15.04 2.41
N ARG A 461 14.95 -13.85 1.79
CA ARG A 461 14.73 -12.57 2.47
C ARG A 461 13.31 -12.36 2.98
N LEU A 462 12.27 -12.74 2.24
CA LEU A 462 10.90 -12.80 2.80
C LEU A 462 10.80 -13.89 3.86
N GLY A 463 11.64 -14.94 3.76
CA GLY A 463 11.83 -15.93 4.80
C GLY A 463 12.31 -15.35 6.13
N ARG A 464 13.10 -14.26 6.14
CA ARG A 464 13.54 -13.57 7.36
C ARG A 464 12.40 -12.94 8.15
N LEU A 465 11.25 -12.67 7.51
CA LEU A 465 10.05 -12.22 8.22
C LEU A 465 9.53 -13.29 9.20
N ARG A 466 9.92 -14.56 9.02
CA ARG A 466 9.61 -15.65 9.96
C ARG A 466 10.44 -15.58 11.25
N GLU A 467 11.53 -14.81 11.27
CA GLU A 467 12.35 -14.59 12.46
C GLU A 467 11.74 -13.53 13.40
N ILE A 468 10.72 -12.80 12.93
CA ILE A 468 10.01 -11.80 13.73
C ILE A 468 9.16 -12.51 14.78
N ASP A 469 9.64 -12.51 16.03
CA ASP A 469 8.99 -13.16 17.17
C ASP A 469 8.11 -12.21 18.01
N ARG A 470 8.17 -10.91 17.74
CA ARG A 470 7.40 -9.88 18.46
C ARG A 470 6.73 -8.91 17.49
N PHE A 471 5.44 -8.72 17.69
CA PHE A 471 4.65 -7.67 17.04
C PHE A 471 4.38 -6.54 18.02
N GLN A 472 4.57 -5.32 17.57
CA GLN A 472 4.17 -4.11 18.26
C GLN A 472 3.51 -3.17 17.26
N ALA A 473 2.33 -2.67 17.64
CA ALA A 473 1.64 -1.63 16.89
C ALA A 473 1.17 -0.54 17.85
N ARG A 474 1.21 0.70 17.37
CA ARG A 474 0.70 1.87 18.06
C ARG A 474 -0.21 2.65 17.12
N VAL A 475 -1.47 2.78 17.53
CA VAL A 475 -2.47 3.62 16.85
C VAL A 475 -2.55 4.93 17.62
N PHE A 476 -2.25 6.03 16.96
CA PHE A 476 -2.50 7.37 17.47
C PHE A 476 -3.86 7.84 16.97
N LEU A 477 -4.63 8.50 17.84
CA LEU A 477 -5.96 9.04 17.53
C LEU A 477 -5.95 10.52 17.87
N VAL A 478 -6.29 11.37 16.90
CA VAL A 478 -6.31 12.84 17.05
C VAL A 478 -7.47 13.46 16.26
N GLY A 479 -7.96 14.62 16.70
CA GLY A 479 -8.99 15.40 16.01
C GLY A 479 -10.39 15.16 16.56
N SER A 480 -11.44 15.55 15.83
CA SER A 480 -12.80 15.49 16.36
C SER A 480 -13.32 14.07 16.57
N LEU A 481 -14.17 13.85 17.57
CA LEU A 481 -14.85 12.57 17.84
C LEU A 481 -15.60 12.01 16.62
N ARG A 482 -16.23 12.89 15.83
CA ARG A 482 -17.03 12.53 14.64
C ARG A 482 -16.17 12.23 13.40
N GLN A 483 -14.97 12.82 13.34
CA GLN A 483 -14.02 12.64 12.24
C GLN A 483 -12.61 12.51 12.81
N PRO A 484 -12.30 11.42 13.51
CA PRO A 484 -10.98 11.23 14.08
C PRO A 484 -9.99 10.93 12.96
N ARG A 485 -8.85 11.59 13.03
CA ARG A 485 -7.66 11.20 12.27
C ARG A 485 -6.88 10.21 13.10
N TRP A 486 -6.27 9.25 12.44
CA TRP A 486 -5.45 8.26 13.11
C TRP A 486 -4.19 8.01 12.31
N ARG A 487 -3.20 7.44 12.99
CA ARG A 487 -1.91 7.08 12.41
C ARG A 487 -1.44 5.78 13.02
N LEU A 488 -0.97 4.86 12.19
CA LEU A 488 -0.54 3.53 12.63
C LEU A 488 0.96 3.37 12.46
N GLU A 489 1.65 3.16 13.58
CA GLU A 489 3.04 2.72 13.59
C GLU A 489 3.09 1.22 13.94
N SER A 490 3.93 0.46 13.24
CA SER A 490 4.21 -0.92 13.61
C SER A 490 5.62 -1.32 13.19
N ASN A 491 6.26 -2.12 14.04
CA ASN A 491 7.53 -2.76 13.71
C ASN A 491 7.40 -3.76 12.55
N LEU A 492 6.20 -4.27 12.30
CA LEU A 492 5.95 -5.23 11.23
C LEU A 492 5.94 -4.54 9.86
N GLY A 493 5.29 -3.39 9.71
CA GLY A 493 5.30 -2.67 8.43
C GLY A 493 6.68 -2.20 8.02
N GLU A 494 7.50 -1.73 8.97
CA GLU A 494 8.89 -1.32 8.68
C GLU A 494 9.72 -2.48 8.17
N GLN A 495 9.69 -3.61 8.88
CA GLN A 495 10.45 -4.82 8.50
C GLN A 495 9.96 -5.44 7.19
N ILE A 496 8.64 -5.44 6.94
CA ILE A 496 8.10 -5.93 5.66
C ILE A 496 8.46 -4.99 4.52
N ALA A 497 8.32 -3.67 4.70
CA ALA A 497 8.67 -2.70 3.68
C ALA A 497 10.15 -2.83 3.31
N GLU A 498 11.03 -2.96 4.30
CA GLU A 498 12.46 -3.21 4.07
C GLU A 498 12.69 -4.52 3.30
N ALA A 499 12.10 -5.63 3.75
CA ALA A 499 12.28 -6.93 3.11
C ALA A 499 11.76 -6.97 1.66
N VAL A 500 10.59 -6.37 1.41
CA VAL A 500 9.97 -6.29 0.08
C VAL A 500 10.77 -5.37 -0.83
N ASN A 501 11.13 -4.17 -0.38
CA ASN A 501 11.96 -3.23 -1.15
C ASN A 501 13.33 -3.84 -1.48
N ALA A 502 13.92 -4.59 -0.55
CA ALA A 502 15.18 -5.27 -0.77
C ALA A 502 15.04 -6.41 -1.79
N ALA A 503 13.97 -7.20 -1.74
CA ALA A 503 13.71 -8.26 -2.71
C ALA A 503 13.50 -7.69 -4.13
N VAL A 504 12.70 -6.63 -4.26
CA VAL A 504 12.47 -5.93 -5.55
C VAL A 504 13.78 -5.39 -6.12
N ARG A 505 14.58 -4.70 -5.30
CA ARG A 505 15.86 -4.11 -5.72
C ARG A 505 16.85 -5.18 -6.22
N ASP A 506 16.94 -6.30 -5.51
CA ASP A 506 17.80 -7.41 -5.90
C ASP A 506 17.35 -8.03 -7.24
N GLU A 507 16.04 -8.23 -7.42
CA GLU A 507 15.48 -8.79 -8.67
C GLU A 507 15.70 -7.84 -9.86
N LEU A 508 15.48 -6.53 -9.67
CA LEU A 508 15.77 -5.52 -10.71
C LEU A 508 17.26 -5.49 -11.06
N ALA A 509 18.14 -5.56 -10.06
CA ALA A 509 19.58 -5.62 -10.29
C ALA A 509 19.99 -6.90 -11.04
N ALA A 510 19.40 -8.04 -10.70
CA ALA A 510 19.64 -9.31 -11.40
C ALA A 510 19.20 -9.23 -12.88
N ARG A 511 18.03 -8.62 -13.15
CA ARG A 511 17.52 -8.40 -14.51
C ARG A 511 18.35 -7.41 -15.31
N GLN A 512 18.74 -6.30 -14.70
CA GLN A 512 19.67 -5.34 -15.31
C GLN A 512 20.96 -6.07 -15.73
N GLN A 513 21.54 -6.87 -14.82
CA GLN A 513 22.75 -7.62 -15.10
C GLN A 513 22.53 -8.64 -16.22
N GLN A 514 21.39 -9.35 -16.22
CA GLN A 514 21.04 -10.29 -17.28
C GLN A 514 20.97 -9.62 -18.65
N TRP A 515 20.31 -8.47 -18.78
CA TRP A 515 20.27 -7.72 -20.04
C TRP A 515 21.65 -7.21 -20.46
N MET A 516 22.43 -6.68 -19.52
CA MET A 516 23.80 -6.22 -19.79
C MET A 516 24.71 -7.35 -20.28
N ASP A 517 24.65 -8.52 -19.64
CA ASP A 517 25.47 -9.67 -20.04
C ASP A 517 25.04 -10.22 -21.39
N ARG A 518 23.73 -10.27 -21.66
CA ARG A 518 23.18 -10.75 -22.92
C ARG A 518 23.49 -9.77 -24.06
N GLY A 519 23.37 -8.46 -23.82
CA GLY A 519 23.76 -7.41 -24.76
C GLY A 519 25.25 -7.42 -25.06
N LYS A 520 26.10 -7.58 -24.02
CA LYS A 520 27.54 -7.74 -24.18
C LYS A 520 27.89 -8.94 -25.05
N GLN A 521 27.28 -10.09 -24.80
CA GLN A 521 27.52 -11.29 -25.61
C GLN A 521 27.15 -11.08 -27.09
N GLU A 522 26.05 -10.37 -27.37
CA GLU A 522 25.66 -10.07 -28.75
C GLU A 522 26.66 -9.11 -29.43
N ALA A 523 27.08 -8.06 -28.72
CA ALA A 523 28.09 -7.12 -29.19
C ALA A 523 29.44 -7.80 -29.47
N ASP A 524 29.94 -8.58 -28.51
CA ASP A 524 31.23 -9.28 -28.63
C ASP A 524 31.19 -10.25 -29.82
N ARG A 525 30.05 -10.93 -30.05
CA ARG A 525 29.86 -11.80 -31.22
C ARG A 525 29.87 -11.03 -32.53
N GLU A 526 29.18 -9.90 -32.62
CA GLU A 526 29.10 -9.14 -33.87
C GLU A 526 30.44 -8.47 -34.21
N ILE A 527 31.13 -7.90 -33.23
CA ILE A 527 32.47 -7.34 -33.43
C ILE A 527 33.46 -8.41 -33.87
N ALA A 528 33.47 -9.58 -33.21
CA ALA A 528 34.34 -10.68 -33.62
C ALA A 528 34.04 -11.14 -35.05
N ARG A 529 32.76 -11.22 -35.43
CA ARG A 529 32.34 -11.56 -36.79
C ARG A 529 32.89 -10.56 -37.82
N ILE A 530 32.79 -9.26 -37.54
CA ILE A 530 33.29 -8.20 -38.42
C ILE A 530 34.82 -8.27 -38.54
N GLN A 531 35.53 -8.47 -37.44
CA GLN A 531 37.00 -8.61 -37.44
C GLN A 531 37.44 -9.84 -38.23
N ASP A 532 36.81 -10.98 -38.01
CA ASP A 532 37.10 -12.21 -38.74
C ASP A 532 36.82 -12.07 -40.25
N GLN A 533 35.73 -11.38 -40.61
CA GLN A 533 35.41 -11.07 -41.99
C GLN A 533 36.45 -10.14 -42.61
N PHE A 534 36.83 -9.07 -41.91
CA PHE A 534 37.88 -8.14 -42.35
C PHE A 534 39.19 -8.88 -42.59
N VAL A 535 39.70 -9.66 -41.64
CA VAL A 535 41.00 -10.33 -41.78
C VAL A 535 41.02 -11.30 -42.96
N ARG A 536 39.93 -12.04 -43.18
CA ARG A 536 39.84 -12.98 -44.33
C ARG A 536 39.78 -12.23 -45.66
N GLU A 537 38.86 -11.28 -45.80
CA GLU A 537 38.57 -10.63 -47.08
C GLU A 537 39.60 -9.55 -47.44
N ASN A 538 40.14 -8.84 -46.45
CA ASN A 538 41.17 -7.81 -46.66
C ASN A 538 42.45 -8.39 -47.29
N ARG A 539 42.85 -9.61 -46.90
CA ARG A 539 44.01 -10.28 -47.51
C ARG A 539 43.78 -10.54 -49.00
N GLU A 540 42.62 -11.08 -49.36
CA GLU A 540 42.26 -11.36 -50.75
C GLU A 540 42.20 -10.07 -51.59
N LEU A 541 41.68 -8.98 -51.02
CA LEU A 541 41.56 -7.69 -51.68
C LEU A 541 42.91 -7.00 -51.87
N LEU A 542 43.79 -6.99 -50.86
CA LEU A 542 45.13 -6.43 -50.97
C LEU A 542 45.98 -7.17 -51.99
N GLU A 543 45.97 -8.51 -51.96
CA GLU A 543 46.69 -9.31 -52.96
C GLU A 543 46.20 -9.00 -54.38
N ALA A 544 44.88 -8.88 -54.60
CA ALA A 544 44.33 -8.55 -55.91
C ALA A 544 44.72 -7.14 -56.39
N LEU A 545 44.77 -6.15 -55.48
CA LEU A 545 45.15 -4.77 -55.80
C LEU A 545 46.66 -4.63 -56.07
N GLU A 546 47.52 -5.23 -55.24
CA GLU A 546 48.99 -5.21 -55.41
C GLU A 546 49.42 -5.89 -56.73
N ILE A 547 48.81 -7.03 -57.05
CA ILE A 547 49.06 -7.72 -58.33
C ILE A 547 48.65 -6.82 -59.50
N GLY A 548 47.53 -6.11 -59.39
CA GLY A 548 47.07 -5.18 -60.41
C GLY A 548 48.03 -4.01 -60.63
N ASP A 549 48.52 -3.40 -59.55
CA ASP A 549 49.42 -2.24 -59.61
C ASP A 549 50.79 -2.60 -60.21
N ALA A 550 51.41 -3.68 -59.74
CA ALA A 550 52.67 -4.17 -60.28
C ALA A 550 52.58 -4.53 -61.77
N GLN A 551 51.43 -5.08 -62.21
CA GLN A 551 51.20 -5.35 -63.63
C GLN A 551 51.08 -4.07 -64.44
N LEU A 552 50.44 -3.02 -63.93
CA LEU A 552 50.28 -1.75 -64.64
C LEU A 552 51.61 -1.02 -64.83
N ASP A 553 52.51 -1.07 -63.85
CA ASP A 553 53.86 -0.52 -63.97
C ASP A 553 54.67 -1.19 -65.08
N VAL A 554 54.59 -2.52 -65.18
CA VAL A 554 55.23 -3.28 -66.27
C VAL A 554 54.63 -2.91 -67.62
N LEU A 555 53.30 -2.79 -67.73
CA LEU A 555 52.62 -2.40 -68.97
C LEU A 555 52.99 -0.96 -69.39
N ARG A 556 53.13 -0.04 -68.43
CA ARG A 556 53.59 1.33 -68.66
C ARG A 556 55.01 1.35 -69.20
N GLN A 557 55.92 0.60 -68.59
CA GLN A 557 57.32 0.49 -69.05
C GLN A 557 57.40 -0.13 -70.45
N GLN A 558 56.61 -1.17 -70.74
CA GLN A 558 56.57 -1.78 -72.08
C GLN A 558 56.13 -0.79 -73.17
N LEU A 559 55.13 0.05 -72.88
CA LEU A 559 54.71 1.10 -73.81
C LEU A 559 55.76 2.21 -73.96
N GLN A 560 56.50 2.57 -72.91
CA GLN A 560 57.54 3.60 -72.95
C GLN A 560 58.82 3.13 -73.68
N VAL A 561 59.26 1.89 -73.44
CA VAL A 561 60.41 1.28 -74.13
C VAL A 561 60.14 1.13 -75.63
N GLY A 562 58.89 0.86 -76.04
CA GLY A 562 58.50 0.86 -77.46
C GLY A 562 58.62 2.22 -78.15
N ILE A 563 58.72 3.32 -77.41
CA ILE A 563 58.81 4.71 -77.90
C ILE A 563 60.27 5.21 -77.91
N ASP A 564 61.09 4.78 -76.95
CA ASP A 564 62.50 5.22 -76.80
C ASP A 564 63.51 4.47 -77.69
N SER A 565 63.04 3.55 -78.52
CA SER A 565 63.85 2.82 -79.51
C SER A 565 63.86 3.38 -80.95
N PRO A 566 63.89 4.70 -81.26
CA PRO A 566 64.10 5.16 -82.64
C PRO A 566 65.40 4.57 -83.25
N GLN A 567 66.43 4.34 -82.44
CA GLN A 567 67.73 3.86 -82.91
C GLN A 567 67.75 2.36 -83.25
N GLU A 568 67.00 1.51 -82.55
CA GLU A 568 66.87 0.08 -82.91
C GLU A 568 65.91 -0.14 -84.09
N ILE A 569 64.87 0.70 -84.22
CA ILE A 569 63.92 0.66 -85.34
C ILE A 569 64.62 1.07 -86.65
N ILE A 570 65.46 2.10 -86.61
CA ILE A 570 66.29 2.51 -87.76
C ILE A 570 67.36 1.43 -88.07
N GLY A 571 67.87 0.74 -87.05
CA GLY A 571 68.83 -0.37 -87.22
C GLY A 571 68.24 -1.59 -87.97
N ARG A 572 67.01 -2.01 -87.63
CA ARG A 572 66.33 -3.12 -88.32
C ARG A 572 65.83 -2.75 -89.72
N GLY A 573 65.42 -1.50 -89.95
CA GLY A 573 65.09 -1.01 -91.30
C GLY A 573 66.29 -1.06 -92.25
N ARG A 574 67.50 -0.84 -91.74
CA ARG A 574 68.75 -0.93 -92.51
C ARG A 574 69.10 -2.37 -92.88
N GLN A 575 68.88 -3.34 -91.98
CA GLN A 575 69.07 -4.77 -92.27
C GLN A 575 68.07 -5.35 -93.27
N LEU A 576 66.84 -4.81 -93.35
CA LEU A 576 65.87 -5.20 -94.38
C LEU A 576 66.19 -4.61 -95.76
N LEU A 577 66.85 -3.45 -95.82
CA LEU A 577 67.33 -2.85 -97.07
C LEU A 577 68.56 -3.59 -97.63
N ASP A 578 69.43 -4.14 -96.78
CA ASP A 578 70.61 -4.93 -97.20
C ASP A 578 70.28 -6.37 -97.64
N MET A 579 69.04 -6.86 -97.46
CA MET A 579 68.60 -8.15 -98.01
C MET A 579 67.99 -8.06 -99.42
N PHE A 580 67.76 -6.85 -99.93
CA PHE A 580 67.19 -6.60 -101.27
C PHE A 580 68.18 -5.92 -102.24
N GLN A 581 69.47 -5.91 -101.92
CA GLN A 581 70.58 -5.62 -102.85
C GLN A 581 71.45 -6.86 -103.00
#